data_AF-A0A8J8K2S9-F1
#
_entry.id   AF-A0A8J8K2S9-F1
#
_cell.length_a   1.000
_cell.length_b   1.000
_cell.length_c   1.000
_cell.angle_alpha   90.00
_cell.angle_beta   90.00
_cell.angle_gamma   90.00
#
_symmetry.space_group_name_H-M   'P 1'
#
loop_
_entity.id
_entity.type
_entity.pdbx_description
1 polymer ?
#
loop_
_entity_poly.entity_id
_entity_poly.type
_entity_poly.pdbx_seq_one_letter_code
_entity_poly.pdbx_strand_id
1 'polypeptide(L)' 'MNKVEIRVNDNQVPLNQYVTTLVSKLVLAIVDSLKGIEEEDIENVNITVNYI' A
#
# COMPACT_ATOMS: atom_id res chain seq x y z
N MET A 1 4.79 13.21 1.91
CA MET A 1 3.45 12.84 2.42
C MET A 1 3.03 11.58 1.67
N ASN A 2 2.79 10.48 2.37
CA ASN A 2 2.40 9.22 1.74
C ASN A 2 0.91 9.29 1.40
N LYS A 3 0.56 9.02 0.15
CA LYS A 3 -0.84 8.95 -0.31
C LYS A 3 -1.24 7.48 -0.39
N VAL A 4 -2.18 7.06 0.46
CA VAL A 4 -2.80 5.73 0.40
C VAL A 4 -4.18 5.86 -0.20
N GLU A 5 -4.49 4.98 -1.12
CA GLU A 5 -5.82 4.83 -1.71
C GLU A 5 -6.25 3.36 -1.60
N ILE A 6 -7.46 3.12 -1.13
CA ILE A 6 -8.08 1.79 -1.13
C ILE A 6 -9.32 1.85 -2.01
N ARG A 7 -9.44 0.90 -2.93
CA ARG A 7 -10.61 0.72 -3.78
C ARG A 7 -11.29 -0.61 -3.47
N VAL A 8 -12.62 -0.59 -3.42
CA VAL A 8 -13.46 -1.80 -3.32
C VAL A 8 -14.39 -1.80 -4.53
N ASN A 9 -14.18 -2.75 -5.45
CA ASN A 9 -14.90 -2.81 -6.74
C ASN A 9 -14.85 -1.45 -7.46
N ASP A 10 -13.64 -0.90 -7.64
CA ASP A 10 -13.36 0.43 -8.21
C ASP A 10 -13.86 1.65 -7.43
N ASN A 11 -14.60 1.46 -6.34
CA ASN A 11 -15.06 2.56 -5.49
C ASN A 11 -13.98 2.96 -4.49
N GLN A 12 -13.57 4.23 -4.53
CA GLN A 12 -12.64 4.78 -3.54
C GLN A 12 -13.29 4.79 -2.15
N VAL A 13 -12.59 4.20 -1.18
CA VAL A 13 -13.01 4.17 0.22
C VAL A 13 -12.31 5.31 0.97
N PRO A 14 -13.04 6.22 1.63
CA PRO A 14 -12.43 7.26 2.46
C PRO A 14 -11.63 6.65 3.61
N LEU A 15 -10.40 7.11 3.78
CA LEU A 15 -9.50 6.65 4.84
C LEU A 15 -9.34 7.71 5.91
N ASN A 16 -9.31 7.28 7.18
CA ASN A 16 -8.87 8.12 8.27
C ASN A 16 -7.35 8.02 8.46
N GLN A 17 -6.77 8.91 9.28
CA GLN A 17 -5.32 8.97 9.50
C GLN A 17 -4.72 7.67 10.03
N TYR A 18 -5.44 6.96 10.91
CA TYR A 18 -4.98 5.68 11.45
C TYR A 18 -4.84 4.64 10.35
N VAL A 19 -5.87 4.46 9.52
CA VAL A 19 -5.87 3.49 8.41
C VAL A 19 -4.79 3.84 7.38
N THR A 20 -4.65 5.12 7.02
CA THR A 20 -3.57 5.59 6.13
C THR A 20 -2.19 5.23 6.65
N THR A 21 -1.95 5.41 7.95
CA THR A 21 -0.66 5.11 8.58
C THR A 21 -0.40 3.60 8.65
N LEU A 22 -1.41 2.82 9.04
CA LEU A 22 -1.33 1.37 9.13
C LEU A 22 -0.99 0.75 7.78
N VAL A 23 -1.74 1.10 6.73
CA VAL A 23 -1.55 0.54 5.39
C VAL A 23 -0.20 0.96 4.81
N SER A 24 0.21 2.22 4.97
CA SER A 24 1.54 2.67 4.50
C SER A 24 2.66 1.81 5.10
N LYS A 25 2.63 1.58 6.42
CA LYS A 25 3.65 0.79 7.11
C LYS A 25 3.62 -0.68 6.70
N LEU A 26 2.42 -1.25 6.55
CA LEU A 26 2.27 -2.65 6.15
C LEU A 26 2.79 -2.88 4.73
N VAL A 27 2.44 -1.99 3.79
CA VAL A 27 2.90 -2.07 2.40
C VAL A 27 4.42 -1.96 2.33
N LEU A 28 5.03 -1.00 3.04
CA LEU A 28 6.49 -0.87 3.09
C LEU A 28 7.15 -2.12 3.67
N ALA A 29 6.62 -2.68 4.76
CA ALA A 29 7.16 -3.92 5.35
C ALA A 29 7.05 -5.12 4.41
N ILE A 30 5.96 -5.21 3.63
CA ILE A 30 5.82 -6.24 2.59
C ILE A 30 6.91 -6.05 1.54
N VAL A 31 7.09 -4.84 1.03
CA VAL A 31 8.06 -4.58 -0.04
C VAL A 31 9.50 -4.77 0.43
N ASP A 32 9.83 -4.35 1.64
CA ASP A 32 11.14 -4.57 2.28
C ASP A 32 11.46 -6.07 2.44
N SER A 33 10.44 -6.91 2.56
CA SER A 33 10.61 -8.37 2.61
C SER A 33 10.88 -9.03 1.24
N LEU A 34 10.70 -8.30 0.14
CA LEU A 34 10.90 -8.83 -1.22
C LEU A 34 12.37 -8.79 -1.61
N LYS A 35 12.88 -9.90 -2.13
CA LYS A 35 14.26 -9.96 -2.62
C LYS A 35 14.43 -9.09 -3.87
N GLY A 36 15.47 -8.26 -3.86
CA GLY A 36 15.90 -7.47 -5.03
C GLY A 36 15.10 -6.18 -5.23
N ILE A 37 14.40 -5.70 -4.20
CA ILE A 37 13.82 -4.36 -4.16
C ILE A 37 14.59 -3.58 -3.08
N GLU A 38 15.19 -2.45 -3.43
CA GLU A 38 15.81 -1.53 -2.45
C GLU A 38 14.83 -0.39 -2.14
N GLU A 39 14.72 0.01 -0.88
CA GLU A 39 13.71 1.01 -0.42
C GLU A 39 13.82 2.34 -1.20
N GLU A 40 15.05 2.72 -1.53
CA GLU A 40 15.40 3.95 -2.22
C GLU A 40 14.99 3.99 -3.71
N ASP A 41 14.66 2.83 -4.30
CA ASP A 41 14.18 2.73 -5.69
C ASP A 41 12.63 2.73 -5.80
N ILE A 42 11.91 2.75 -4.67
CA ILE A 42 10.45 2.60 -4.65
C ILE A 42 9.76 3.96 -4.83
N GLU A 43 9.29 4.23 -6.05
CA GLU A 43 8.44 5.40 -6.33
C GLU A 43 6.95 5.11 -6.10
N ASN A 44 6.50 3.88 -6.35
CA ASN A 44 5.10 3.49 -6.27
C ASN A 44 4.95 1.98 -5.98
N VAL A 45 3.93 1.61 -5.19
CA VAL A 45 3.59 0.22 -4.90
C VAL A 45 2.11 -0.01 -5.19
N ASN A 46 1.82 -0.99 -6.05
CA ASN A 46 0.46 -1.45 -6.33
C ASN A 46 0.28 -2.89 -5.84
N ILE A 47 -0.70 -3.11 -4.95
CA ILE A 47 -1.05 -4.44 -4.45
C ILE A 47 -2.49 -4.76 -4.85
N THR A 48 -2.70 -5.90 -5.51
CA THR A 48 -4.03 -6.41 -5.88
C THR A 48 -4.25 -7.77 -5.25
N VAL A 49 -5.34 -7.92 -4.50
CA VAL A 49 -5.76 -9.18 -3.89
C VAL A 49 -7.13 -9.56 -4.47
N ASN A 50 -7.20 -10.69 -5.15
CA ASN A 50 -8.44 -11.21 -5.72
C ASN A 50 -9.08 -12.19 -4.74
N TYR A 51 -10.31 -11.89 -4.29
CA TYR A 51 -11.11 -12.81 -3.50
C TYR A 51 -11.88 -13.73 -4.45
N ILE A 52 -11.80 -15.05 -4.22
CA ILE A 52 -12.44 -16.11 -5.02
C ILE A 52 -13.65 -16.65 -4.27
#